data_AF-U2TSH4-F1
#
_entry.id   AF-U2TSH4-F1
#
_cell.length_a   1.000
_cell.length_b   1.000
_cell.length_c   1.000
_cell.angle_alpha   90.00
_cell.angle_beta   90.00
_cell.angle_gamma   90.00
#
_symmetry.space_group_name_H-M   'P 1'
#
loop_
_entity.id
_entity.type
_entity.pdbx_description
1 polymer ?
#
loop_
_entity_poly.entity_id
_entity_poly.type
_entity_poly.pdbx_seq_one_letter_code
_entity_poly.pdbx_strand_id
1 'polypeptide(L)'
;MPTTEGDPPSWPWARCGGREGAPARSPPRPPLLDLECVRSTDVGCRRMTERFLSAGDPPTEADIAAARAFADGLLAPVLAEERIAEQPPERLVVTGGTATSLVAIHKRLDPYDPAQVHRATLSRADVDALTGLLSSRTVEERAQLKGLQPQRAPLILAGAIAISELMLLSGASAYTASESDLLFGLAVCAARTTAGLPCPIAWTPLPADLR
;
A
#
# COMPACT_ATOMS: atom_id res chain seq x y z
N MET A 1 -50.17 -7.79 18.59
CA MET A 1 -48.89 -8.44 18.28
C MET A 1 -47.83 -7.35 18.18
N PRO A 2 -46.95 -7.21 19.19
CA PRO A 2 -45.84 -6.27 19.11
C PRO A 2 -44.58 -6.97 18.56
N THR A 3 -43.84 -6.19 17.79
CA THR A 3 -42.60 -6.48 17.08
C THR A 3 -41.44 -6.74 18.05
N THR A 4 -40.72 -7.85 17.87
CA THR A 4 -39.44 -8.11 18.52
C THR A 4 -38.33 -7.36 17.78
N GLU A 5 -37.93 -6.22 18.31
CA GLU A 5 -36.73 -5.49 17.92
C GLU A 5 -35.56 -6.05 18.74
N GLY A 6 -34.59 -6.67 18.07
CA GLY A 6 -33.44 -7.32 18.71
C GLY A 6 -32.44 -6.29 19.23
N ASP A 7 -31.89 -6.55 20.42
CA ASP A 7 -30.84 -5.74 21.02
C ASP A 7 -29.59 -5.64 20.11
N PRO A 8 -28.95 -4.47 20.00
CA PRO A 8 -27.68 -4.32 19.27
C PRO A 8 -26.52 -5.01 20.01
N PRO A 9 -25.46 -5.43 19.29
CA PRO A 9 -24.34 -6.15 19.89
C PRO A 9 -23.61 -5.29 20.92
N SER A 10 -23.38 -5.86 22.10
CA SER A 10 -22.66 -5.21 23.19
C SER A 10 -21.16 -5.11 22.87
N TRP A 11 -20.67 -3.94 22.51
CA TRP A 11 -19.24 -3.67 22.34
C TRP A 11 -18.59 -3.42 23.71
N PRO A 12 -17.45 -4.04 24.03
CA PRO A 12 -16.90 -4.09 25.39
C PRO A 12 -16.35 -2.75 25.95
N TRP A 13 -16.40 -1.65 25.19
CA TRP A 13 -15.94 -0.33 25.67
C TRP A 13 -17.08 0.58 26.19
N ALA A 14 -18.35 0.20 26.00
CA ALA A 14 -19.50 0.97 26.48
C ALA A 14 -19.90 0.56 27.92
N ARG A 15 -19.07 0.90 28.90
CA ARG A 15 -19.50 0.93 30.32
C ARG A 15 -18.67 1.96 31.08
N CYS A 16 -19.17 3.19 31.14
CA CYS A 16 -18.68 4.20 32.08
C CYS A 16 -19.60 4.14 33.31
N GLY A 17 -19.10 3.57 34.41
CA GLY A 17 -19.82 3.47 35.68
C GLY A 17 -18.84 3.10 36.77
N GLY A 18 -18.51 4.07 37.62
CA GLY A 18 -17.47 3.96 38.63
C GLY A 18 -17.75 2.91 39.71
N ARG A 19 -16.68 2.24 40.13
CA ARG A 19 -16.45 1.79 41.50
C ARG A 19 -14.96 1.93 41.80
N GLU A 20 -14.66 2.69 42.85
CA GLU A 20 -13.33 2.82 43.43
C GLU A 20 -12.89 1.48 44.06
N GLY A 21 -11.59 1.18 43.99
CA GLY A 21 -10.97 0.23 44.92
C GLY A 21 -10.43 -1.11 44.38
N ALA A 22 -9.86 -1.16 43.17
CA ALA A 22 -8.98 -2.28 42.77
C ALA A 22 -7.63 -1.73 42.29
N PRO A 23 -6.49 -2.41 42.53
CA PRO A 23 -5.24 -2.02 41.89
C PRO A 23 -5.49 -2.02 40.38
N ALA A 24 -5.31 -0.86 39.75
CA ALA A 24 -5.51 -0.70 38.32
C ALA A 24 -4.64 -1.76 37.63
N ARG A 25 -5.26 -2.83 37.14
CA ARG A 25 -4.63 -3.66 36.11
C ARG A 25 -4.25 -2.66 35.03
N SER A 26 -2.94 -2.57 34.75
CA SER A 26 -2.46 -1.73 33.65
C SER A 26 -3.37 -2.02 32.45
N PRO A 27 -3.91 -0.99 31.78
CA PRO A 27 -4.75 -1.21 30.61
C PRO A 27 -3.98 -2.17 29.69
N PRO A 28 -4.64 -3.19 29.11
CA PRO A 28 -3.97 -4.09 28.20
C PRO A 28 -3.23 -3.21 27.20
N ARG A 29 -1.91 -3.39 27.11
CA ARG A 29 -1.12 -2.65 26.13
C ARG A 29 -1.84 -2.91 24.80
N PRO A 30 -2.32 -1.88 24.10
CA PRO A 30 -2.87 -2.07 22.77
C PRO A 30 -1.80 -2.83 21.99
N PRO A 31 -2.15 -3.84 21.18
CA PRO A 31 -1.13 -4.63 20.50
C PRO A 31 -0.27 -3.64 19.72
N LEU A 32 0.99 -3.50 20.13
CA LEU A 32 1.99 -2.96 19.23
C LEU A 32 1.91 -3.86 18.00
N LEU A 33 1.88 -3.26 16.82
CA LEU A 33 2.11 -3.99 15.60
C LEU A 33 3.48 -4.67 15.77
N ASP A 34 3.46 -5.99 15.76
CA ASP A 34 4.67 -6.79 15.80
C ASP A 34 5.31 -6.71 14.41
N LEU A 35 6.21 -5.73 14.25
CA LEU A 35 6.92 -5.51 13.01
C LEU A 35 8.19 -6.36 13.05
N GLU A 36 8.16 -7.49 12.36
CA GLU A 36 9.32 -8.39 12.25
C GLU A 36 10.52 -7.69 11.60
N CYS A 37 10.26 -6.89 10.56
CA CYS A 37 11.28 -6.10 9.89
C CYS A 37 10.70 -4.83 9.23
N VAL A 38 11.58 -3.86 8.97
CA VAL A 38 11.30 -2.68 8.13
C VAL A 38 12.51 -2.45 7.24
N ARG A 39 12.27 -2.31 5.93
CA ARG A 39 13.32 -2.08 4.94
C ARG A 39 12.90 -0.93 4.03
N SER A 40 13.83 -0.01 3.78
CA SER A 40 13.65 1.08 2.82
C SER A 40 14.61 0.85 1.66
N THR A 41 14.06 0.71 0.46
CA THR A 41 14.82 0.47 -0.77
C THR A 41 14.69 1.64 -1.71
N ASP A 42 15.74 1.92 -2.48
CA ASP A 42 15.77 3.02 -3.46
C ASP A 42 15.02 2.72 -4.78
N VAL A 43 14.05 1.80 -4.74
CA VAL A 43 13.15 1.47 -5.85
C VAL A 43 12.06 2.54 -5.91
N GLY A 44 12.24 3.52 -6.81
CA GLY A 44 11.30 4.62 -6.99
C GLY A 44 10.87 4.77 -8.45
N CYS A 45 9.56 4.91 -8.68
CA CYS A 45 9.01 5.04 -10.03
C CYS A 45 9.61 6.22 -10.82
N ARG A 46 9.84 7.37 -10.16
CA ARG A 46 10.53 8.52 -10.77
C ARG A 46 11.96 8.19 -11.20
N ARG A 47 12.74 7.60 -10.28
CA ARG A 47 14.13 7.20 -10.54
C ARG A 47 14.24 6.19 -11.68
N MET A 48 13.35 5.21 -11.70
CA MET A 48 13.27 4.20 -12.76
C MET A 48 12.86 4.82 -14.11
N THR A 49 11.88 5.73 -14.10
CA THR A 49 11.42 6.42 -15.31
C THR A 49 12.57 7.23 -15.91
N GLU A 50 13.17 8.12 -15.12
CA GLU A 50 14.27 9.00 -15.56
C GLU A 50 15.48 8.22 -16.09
N ARG A 51 15.79 7.06 -15.51
CA ARG A 51 16.96 6.25 -15.89
C ARG A 51 16.74 5.37 -17.10
N PHE A 52 15.55 4.81 -17.26
CA PHE A 52 15.33 3.71 -18.21
C PHE A 52 14.18 3.97 -19.18
N LEU A 53 13.12 4.67 -18.79
CA LEU A 53 11.87 4.72 -19.56
C LEU A 53 11.61 6.07 -20.24
N SER A 54 12.53 7.03 -20.11
CA SER A 54 12.37 8.38 -20.70
C SER A 54 13.07 8.57 -22.06
N ALA A 55 13.83 7.58 -22.54
CA ALA A 55 14.58 7.71 -23.80
C ALA A 55 13.68 7.59 -25.05
N GLY A 56 12.60 6.79 -24.96
CA GLY A 56 11.62 6.61 -26.02
C GLY A 56 10.20 6.56 -25.46
N ASP A 57 9.22 6.93 -26.28
CA ASP A 57 7.80 6.89 -25.90
C ASP A 57 6.95 6.34 -27.07
N PRO A 58 6.54 5.05 -27.02
CA PRO A 58 6.72 4.11 -25.91
C PRO A 58 8.17 3.63 -25.72
N PRO A 59 8.56 3.17 -24.51
CA PRO A 59 9.89 2.62 -24.25
C PRO A 59 10.08 1.28 -24.98
N THR A 60 11.34 0.95 -25.27
CA THR A 60 11.68 -0.32 -25.94
C THR A 60 11.66 -1.51 -24.99
N GLU A 61 11.64 -2.73 -25.52
CA GLU A 61 11.78 -3.94 -24.70
C GLU A 61 13.10 -3.98 -23.91
N ALA A 62 14.18 -3.42 -24.46
CA ALA A 62 15.46 -3.32 -23.77
C ALA A 62 15.38 -2.35 -22.57
N ASP A 63 14.67 -1.23 -22.73
CA ASP A 63 14.43 -0.25 -21.65
C ASP A 63 13.61 -0.87 -20.52
N ILE A 64 12.58 -1.64 -20.86
CA ILE A 64 11.72 -2.34 -19.90
C ILE A 64 12.53 -3.42 -19.16
N ALA A 65 13.33 -4.21 -19.88
CA ALA A 65 14.20 -5.21 -19.28
C ALA A 65 15.23 -4.58 -18.33
N ALA A 66 15.81 -3.43 -18.69
CA ALA A 66 16.73 -2.69 -17.83
C ALA A 66 16.03 -2.17 -16.56
N ALA A 67 14.80 -1.66 -16.67
CA ALA A 67 14.01 -1.22 -15.53
C ALA A 67 13.66 -2.39 -14.58
N ARG A 68 13.32 -3.56 -15.13
CA ARG A 68 13.09 -4.79 -14.35
C ARG A 68 14.35 -5.23 -13.60
N ALA A 69 15.48 -5.33 -14.30
CA ALA A 69 16.76 -5.71 -13.70
C ALA A 69 17.19 -4.72 -12.59
N PHE A 70 16.89 -3.43 -12.75
CA PHE A 70 17.15 -2.44 -11.71
C PHE A 70 16.29 -2.65 -10.46
N ALA A 71 14.99 -2.93 -10.61
CA ALA A 71 14.11 -3.22 -9.48
C ALA A 71 14.51 -4.55 -8.79
N ASP A 72 14.78 -5.59 -9.57
CA ASP A 72 15.28 -6.88 -9.08
C ASP A 72 16.56 -6.73 -8.24
N GLY A 73 17.57 -6.04 -8.76
CA GLY A 73 18.85 -5.86 -8.07
C GLY A 73 18.74 -5.09 -6.74
N LEU A 74 17.66 -4.34 -6.51
CA LEU A 74 17.40 -3.64 -5.25
C LEU A 74 16.46 -4.40 -4.31
N LEU A 75 15.50 -5.16 -4.85
CA LEU A 75 14.51 -5.90 -4.06
C LEU A 75 15.02 -7.27 -3.64
N ALA A 76 15.67 -8.01 -4.54
CA ALA A 76 16.06 -9.40 -4.30
C ALA A 76 16.98 -9.58 -3.07
N PRO A 77 18.02 -8.75 -2.85
CA PRO A 77 18.88 -8.90 -1.67
C PRO A 77 18.10 -8.71 -0.36
N VAL A 78 17.19 -7.74 -0.34
CA VAL A 78 16.38 -7.41 0.84
C VAL A 78 15.38 -8.51 1.16
N LEU A 79 14.68 -9.02 0.13
CA LEU A 79 13.71 -10.10 0.31
C LEU A 79 14.39 -11.44 0.68
N ALA A 80 15.61 -11.66 0.22
CA ALA A 80 16.42 -12.82 0.59
C ALA A 80 16.90 -12.74 2.06
N GLU A 81 17.37 -11.58 2.51
CA GLU A 81 17.78 -11.36 3.90
C GLU A 81 16.63 -11.63 4.88
N GLU A 82 15.43 -11.18 4.54
CA GLU A 82 14.21 -11.42 5.32
C GLU A 82 13.53 -12.76 5.04
N ARG A 83 14.12 -13.61 4.19
CA ARG A 83 13.61 -14.96 3.83
C ARG A 83 12.16 -14.97 3.34
N ILE A 84 11.72 -13.88 2.71
CA ILE A 84 10.31 -13.69 2.29
C ILE A 84 9.89 -14.75 1.28
N ALA A 85 10.75 -15.14 0.35
CA ALA A 85 10.42 -16.17 -0.64
C ALA A 85 10.27 -17.58 -0.02
N GLU A 86 10.98 -17.86 1.09
CA GLU A 86 10.87 -19.13 1.81
C GLU A 86 9.60 -19.19 2.68
N GLN A 87 9.14 -18.02 3.14
CA GLN A 87 7.97 -17.85 3.98
C GLN A 87 7.09 -16.73 3.40
N PRO A 88 6.41 -17.01 2.27
CA PRO A 88 5.66 -15.98 1.57
C PRO A 88 4.56 -15.42 2.47
N PRO A 89 4.32 -14.09 2.43
CA PRO A 89 3.31 -13.48 3.27
C PRO A 89 1.93 -13.99 2.88
N GLU A 90 1.04 -14.18 3.87
CA GLU A 90 -0.37 -14.52 3.61
C GLU A 90 -1.04 -13.46 2.71
N ARG A 91 -0.60 -12.21 2.83
CA ARG A 91 -1.09 -11.09 2.03
C ARG A 91 -0.02 -10.06 1.76
N LEU A 92 0.16 -9.73 0.49
CA LEU A 92 0.90 -8.54 0.08
C LEU A 92 -0.06 -7.34 0.02
N VAL A 93 0.11 -6.37 0.93
CA VAL A 93 -0.62 -5.10 0.89
C VAL A 93 0.30 -4.05 0.28
N VAL A 94 -0.17 -3.35 -0.76
CA VAL A 94 0.59 -2.29 -1.41
C VAL A 94 -0.19 -0.98 -1.31
N THR A 95 0.47 0.06 -0.83
CA THR A 95 -0.08 1.41 -0.67
C THR A 95 0.47 2.35 -1.74
N GLY A 96 -0.09 3.55 -1.79
CA GLY A 96 0.41 4.63 -2.64
C GLY A 96 -0.17 4.63 -4.05
N GLY A 97 0.20 5.68 -4.80
CA GLY A 97 -0.51 6.07 -6.00
C GLY A 97 -0.49 5.05 -7.13
N THR A 98 0.61 4.32 -7.32
CA THR A 98 0.69 3.28 -8.36
C THR A 98 -0.29 2.15 -8.08
N ALA A 99 -0.29 1.60 -6.86
CA ALA A 99 -1.14 0.49 -6.50
C ALA A 99 -2.62 0.82 -6.64
N THR A 100 -3.02 2.03 -6.23
CA THR A 100 -4.41 2.49 -6.35
C THR A 100 -4.80 2.82 -7.80
N SER A 101 -3.90 3.43 -8.58
CA SER A 101 -4.15 3.70 -10.00
C SER A 101 -4.27 2.43 -10.83
N LEU A 102 -3.49 1.38 -10.58
CA LEU A 102 -3.63 0.11 -11.29
C LEU A 102 -5.01 -0.53 -11.07
N VAL A 103 -5.53 -0.48 -9.84
CA VAL A 103 -6.91 -0.92 -9.56
C VAL A 103 -7.92 -0.08 -10.32
N ALA A 104 -7.76 1.25 -10.30
CA ALA A 104 -8.69 2.15 -10.97
C ALA A 104 -8.69 1.96 -12.50
N ILE A 105 -7.53 1.71 -13.12
CA ILE A 105 -7.40 1.37 -14.54
C ILE A 105 -8.09 0.03 -14.83
N HIS A 106 -7.79 -1.00 -14.03
CA HIS A 106 -8.36 -2.33 -14.20
C HIS A 106 -9.90 -2.31 -14.13
N LYS A 107 -10.45 -1.56 -13.17
CA LYS A 107 -11.90 -1.38 -12.99
C LYS A 107 -12.50 -0.28 -13.87
N ARG A 108 -11.68 0.44 -14.63
CA ARG A 108 -12.05 1.57 -15.50
C ARG A 108 -12.88 2.64 -14.77
N LEU A 109 -12.49 2.99 -13.54
CA LEU A 109 -13.23 3.90 -12.67
C LEU A 109 -13.15 5.35 -13.19
N ASP A 110 -14.31 5.91 -13.52
CA ASP A 110 -14.45 7.31 -13.93
C ASP A 110 -15.87 7.79 -13.55
N PRO A 111 -16.03 8.57 -12.46
CA PRO A 111 -14.98 9.15 -11.62
C PRO A 111 -14.28 8.12 -10.71
N TYR A 112 -13.15 8.53 -10.11
CA TYR A 112 -12.43 7.74 -9.11
C TYR A 112 -13.30 7.48 -7.86
N ASP A 113 -13.36 6.22 -7.41
CA ASP A 113 -14.10 5.80 -6.22
C ASP A 113 -13.18 5.06 -5.24
N PRO A 114 -12.75 5.71 -4.13
CA PRO A 114 -11.87 5.10 -3.14
C PRO A 114 -12.47 3.85 -2.48
N ALA A 115 -13.81 3.74 -2.37
CA ALA A 115 -14.45 2.57 -1.76
C ALA A 115 -14.32 1.33 -2.64
N GLN A 116 -14.22 1.52 -3.96
CA GLN A 116 -13.95 0.44 -4.91
C GLN A 116 -12.46 0.11 -5.04
N VAL A 117 -11.57 1.00 -4.59
CA VAL A 117 -10.11 0.81 -4.67
C VAL A 117 -9.54 0.24 -3.38
N HIS A 118 -9.94 0.77 -2.22
CA HIS A 118 -9.49 0.29 -0.92
C HIS A 118 -9.83 -1.19 -0.75
N ARG A 119 -8.82 -2.00 -0.43
CA ARG A 119 -8.90 -3.46 -0.27
C ARG A 119 -9.26 -4.24 -1.53
N ALA A 120 -9.31 -3.59 -2.70
CA ALA A 120 -9.37 -4.30 -3.96
C ALA A 120 -8.07 -5.09 -4.16
N THR A 121 -8.19 -6.23 -4.82
CA THR A 121 -7.05 -7.12 -5.09
C THR A 121 -6.84 -7.23 -6.59
N LEU A 122 -5.58 -7.19 -7.02
CA LEU A 122 -5.16 -7.52 -8.39
C LEU A 122 -4.26 -8.75 -8.34
N SER A 123 -4.53 -9.72 -9.20
CA SER A 123 -3.66 -10.88 -9.37
C SER A 123 -2.38 -10.47 -10.08
N ARG A 124 -1.36 -11.33 -10.00
CA ARG A 124 -0.12 -11.14 -10.75
C ARG A 124 -0.40 -11.02 -12.26
N ALA A 125 -1.30 -11.84 -12.78
CA ALA A 125 -1.70 -11.79 -14.18
C ALA A 125 -2.35 -10.45 -14.56
N ASP A 126 -3.16 -9.87 -13.68
CA ASP A 126 -3.75 -8.53 -13.90
C ASP A 126 -2.66 -7.46 -13.96
N VAL A 127 -1.69 -7.51 -13.05
CA VAL A 127 -0.57 -6.56 -13.01
C VAL A 127 0.31 -6.68 -14.26
N ASP A 128 0.60 -7.90 -14.70
CA ASP A 128 1.42 -8.13 -15.89
C ASP A 128 0.66 -7.68 -17.16
N ALA A 129 -0.64 -7.93 -17.25
CA ALA A 129 -1.48 -7.44 -18.35
C ALA A 129 -1.55 -5.90 -18.38
N LEU A 130 -1.72 -5.25 -17.23
CA LEU A 130 -1.66 -3.80 -17.12
C LEU A 130 -0.28 -3.25 -17.48
N THR A 131 0.79 -3.92 -17.06
CA THR A 131 2.15 -3.53 -17.41
C THR A 131 2.37 -3.58 -18.92
N GLY A 132 1.90 -4.64 -19.60
CA GLY A 132 1.95 -4.76 -21.05
C GLY A 132 1.10 -3.71 -21.78
N LEU A 133 -0.09 -3.40 -21.26
CA LEU A 133 -0.92 -2.31 -21.78
C LEU A 133 -0.21 -0.95 -21.66
N LEU A 134 0.42 -0.69 -20.52
CA LEU A 134 1.11 0.57 -20.27
C LEU A 134 2.39 0.69 -21.11
N SER A 135 3.14 -0.40 -21.28
CA SER A 135 4.38 -0.39 -22.07
C SER A 135 4.14 -0.18 -23.55
N SER A 136 2.98 -0.60 -24.08
CA SER A 136 2.64 -0.42 -25.49
C SER A 136 2.04 0.96 -25.83
N ARG A 137 2.05 1.91 -24.89
CA ARG A 137 1.36 3.21 -25.00
C ARG A 137 2.30 4.37 -24.76
N THR A 138 2.09 5.48 -25.48
CA THR A 138 2.77 6.74 -25.18
C THR A 138 2.28 7.32 -23.86
N VAL A 139 2.99 8.29 -23.28
CA VAL A 139 2.54 9.02 -22.10
C VAL A 139 1.20 9.70 -22.36
N GLU A 140 1.00 10.29 -23.54
CA GLU A 140 -0.27 10.92 -23.92
C GLU A 140 -1.40 9.89 -24.00
N GLU A 141 -1.16 8.72 -24.60
CA GLU A 141 -2.17 7.66 -24.68
C GLU A 141 -2.49 7.09 -23.29
N ARG A 142 -1.49 6.91 -22.42
CA ARG A 142 -1.69 6.50 -21.02
C ARG A 142 -2.57 7.51 -20.30
N ALA A 143 -2.36 8.81 -20.50
CA ALA A 143 -3.15 9.86 -19.86
C ALA A 143 -4.65 9.83 -20.24
N GLN A 144 -5.03 9.12 -21.31
CA GLN A 144 -6.42 8.91 -21.73
C GLN A 144 -7.04 7.63 -21.15
N LEU A 145 -6.28 6.80 -20.43
CA LEU A 145 -6.82 5.58 -19.82
C LEU A 145 -7.80 5.93 -18.70
N LYS A 146 -9.02 5.39 -18.78
CA LYS A 146 -10.02 5.50 -17.69
C LYS A 146 -9.43 4.97 -16.39
N GLY A 147 -9.61 5.70 -15.30
CA GLY A 147 -9.05 5.38 -13.99
C GLY A 147 -7.63 5.89 -13.74
N LEU A 148 -6.94 6.44 -14.75
CA LEU A 148 -5.63 7.05 -14.58
C LEU A 148 -5.75 8.57 -14.59
N GLN A 149 -5.28 9.23 -13.53
CA GLN A 149 -5.11 10.67 -13.53
C GLN A 149 -3.99 11.06 -14.51
N PRO A 150 -4.20 12.03 -15.41
CA PRO A 150 -3.21 12.41 -16.43
C PRO A 150 -1.81 12.71 -15.87
N GLN A 151 -1.73 13.34 -14.70
CA GLN A 151 -0.45 13.70 -14.06
C GLN A 151 0.37 12.48 -13.62
N ARG A 152 -0.26 11.30 -13.51
CA ARG A 152 0.41 10.04 -13.14
C ARG A 152 0.89 9.25 -14.36
N ALA A 153 0.43 9.57 -15.56
CA ALA A 153 0.76 8.84 -16.78
C ALA A 153 2.27 8.71 -17.07
N PRO A 154 3.13 9.71 -16.78
CA PRO A 154 4.57 9.56 -17.03
C PRO A 154 5.23 8.50 -16.15
N LEU A 155 4.71 8.26 -14.94
CA LEU A 155 5.37 7.43 -13.92
C LEU A 155 4.73 6.04 -13.72
N ILE A 156 3.51 5.84 -14.24
CA ILE A 156 2.70 4.66 -13.91
C ILE A 156 3.36 3.35 -14.36
N LEU A 157 4.05 3.35 -15.52
CA LEU A 157 4.71 2.15 -16.06
C LEU A 157 5.84 1.69 -15.14
N ALA A 158 6.71 2.60 -14.70
CA ALA A 158 7.80 2.27 -13.77
C ALA A 158 7.27 1.69 -12.46
N GLY A 159 6.20 2.26 -11.92
CA GLY A 159 5.56 1.74 -10.72
C GLY A 159 4.96 0.35 -10.94
N ALA A 160 4.30 0.12 -12.07
CA ALA A 160 3.72 -1.19 -12.41
C ALA A 160 4.81 -2.28 -12.52
N ILE A 161 5.94 -1.95 -13.14
CA ILE A 161 7.13 -2.81 -13.20
C ILE A 161 7.62 -3.13 -11.78
N ALA A 162 7.79 -2.13 -10.92
CA ALA A 162 8.26 -2.35 -9.54
C ALA A 162 7.33 -3.28 -8.73
N ILE A 163 6.01 -3.11 -8.86
CA ILE A 163 5.03 -3.99 -8.21
C ILE A 163 5.09 -5.40 -8.80
N SER A 164 5.18 -5.54 -10.13
CA SER A 164 5.33 -6.84 -10.80
C SER A 164 6.57 -7.60 -10.32
N GLU A 165 7.72 -6.92 -10.21
CA GLU A 165 8.96 -7.52 -9.67
C GLU A 165 8.84 -7.86 -8.18
N LEU A 166 8.24 -6.99 -7.36
CA LEU A 166 8.00 -7.29 -5.95
C LEU A 166 7.14 -8.55 -5.78
N MET A 167 6.06 -8.68 -6.56
CA MET A 167 5.20 -9.87 -6.55
C MET A 167 5.96 -11.12 -6.99
N LEU A 168 6.85 -11.01 -7.98
CA LEU A 168 7.69 -12.12 -8.44
C LEU A 168 8.60 -12.62 -7.32
N LEU A 169 9.34 -11.71 -6.72
CA LEU A 169 10.39 -12.04 -5.75
C LEU A 169 9.82 -12.47 -4.40
N SER A 170 8.65 -11.96 -4.03
CA SER A 170 7.96 -12.37 -2.80
C SER A 170 7.15 -13.66 -2.94
N GLY A 171 6.94 -14.16 -4.17
CA GLY A 171 6.05 -15.28 -4.45
C GLY A 171 4.56 -14.96 -4.29
N ALA A 172 4.19 -13.68 -4.14
CA ALA A 172 2.80 -13.26 -3.98
C ALA A 172 2.02 -13.42 -5.29
N SER A 173 0.94 -14.20 -5.26
CA SER A 173 0.05 -14.40 -6.41
C SER A 173 -0.88 -13.22 -6.68
N ALA A 174 -1.08 -12.35 -5.69
CA ALA A 174 -1.92 -11.16 -5.76
C ALA A 174 -1.46 -10.10 -4.76
N TYR A 175 -1.80 -8.84 -5.01
CA TYR A 175 -1.66 -7.76 -4.03
C TYR A 175 -3.00 -7.12 -3.72
N THR A 176 -3.16 -6.64 -2.48
CA THR A 176 -4.31 -5.86 -2.03
C THR A 176 -3.93 -4.38 -1.94
N ALA A 177 -4.65 -3.49 -2.64
CA ALA A 177 -4.43 -2.06 -2.58
C ALA A 177 -4.97 -1.46 -1.27
N SER A 178 -4.28 -0.47 -0.71
CA SER A 178 -4.76 0.31 0.43
C SER A 178 -4.63 1.81 0.18
N GLU A 179 -5.76 2.51 0.31
CA GLU A 179 -5.86 3.98 0.43
C GLU A 179 -5.21 4.53 1.71
N SER A 180 -5.07 3.70 2.75
CA SER A 180 -4.45 4.10 4.01
C SER A 180 -2.95 3.87 3.91
N ASP A 181 -2.19 4.96 3.79
CA ASP A 181 -0.74 4.96 3.64
C ASP A 181 -0.03 5.66 4.82
N LEU A 182 1.18 6.17 4.58
CA LEU A 182 2.01 6.85 5.57
C LEU A 182 1.29 8.00 6.28
N LEU A 183 0.51 8.82 5.56
CA LEU A 183 -0.19 9.96 6.17
C LEU A 183 -1.25 9.50 7.16
N PHE A 184 -1.96 8.42 6.82
CA PHE A 184 -2.94 7.81 7.72
C PHE A 184 -2.26 7.22 8.96
N GLY A 185 -1.14 6.50 8.78
CA GLY A 185 -0.35 5.97 9.88
C GLY A 185 0.17 7.07 10.83
N LEU A 186 0.65 8.18 10.27
CA LEU A 186 1.07 9.35 11.03
C LEU A 186 -0.09 9.94 11.83
N ALA A 187 -1.27 10.13 11.21
CA ALA A 187 -2.45 10.65 11.89
C ALA A 187 -2.87 9.76 13.07
N VAL A 188 -2.82 8.44 12.92
CA VAL A 188 -3.10 7.49 14.00
C VAL A 188 -2.10 7.63 15.15
N CYS A 189 -0.79 7.71 14.86
CA CYS A 189 0.21 7.87 15.93
C CYS A 189 0.12 9.24 16.59
N ALA A 190 -0.08 10.32 15.84
CA ALA A 190 -0.28 11.65 16.39
C ALA A 190 -1.49 11.71 17.33
N ALA A 191 -2.65 11.22 16.90
CA ALA A 191 -3.87 11.22 17.70
C ALA A 191 -3.71 10.45 19.02
N ARG A 192 -3.00 9.32 18.98
CA ARG A 192 -2.74 8.51 20.18
C ARG A 192 -1.77 9.18 21.13
N THR A 193 -0.68 9.75 20.61
CA THR A 193 0.27 10.54 21.40
C THR A 193 -0.41 11.72 22.08
N THR A 194 -1.25 12.48 21.36
CA THR A 194 -2.02 13.60 21.92
C THR A 194 -3.00 13.15 23.01
N ALA A 195 -3.55 11.94 22.89
CA ALA A 195 -4.42 11.34 23.89
C ALA A 195 -3.67 10.67 25.08
N GLY A 196 -2.34 10.75 25.13
CA GLY A 196 -1.54 10.08 26.16
C GLY A 196 -1.54 8.55 26.06
N LEU A 197 -1.91 8.00 24.90
CA LEU A 197 -1.95 6.57 24.62
C LEU A 197 -0.68 6.13 23.89
N PRO A 198 -0.21 4.88 24.08
CA PRO A 198 0.95 4.35 23.33
C PRO A 198 0.68 4.35 21.82
N CYS A 199 1.63 4.78 20.98
CA CYS A 199 1.53 4.62 19.51
C CYS A 199 1.61 3.12 19.14
N PRO A 200 0.91 2.69 18.08
CA PRO A 200 0.85 1.30 17.63
C PRO A 200 2.18 0.74 17.11
N ILE A 201 3.16 1.60 16.84
CA ILE A 201 4.50 1.21 16.38
C ILE A 201 5.55 1.69 17.38
N ALA A 202 6.77 1.16 17.30
CA ALA A 202 7.92 1.53 18.12
C ALA A 202 8.52 2.91 17.75
N TRP A 203 7.66 3.88 17.48
CA TRP A 203 7.99 5.28 17.20
C TRP A 203 6.95 6.16 17.88
N THR A 204 7.33 7.34 18.38
CA THR A 204 6.39 8.29 18.99
C THR A 204 6.73 9.68 18.50
N PRO A 205 5.82 10.38 17.78
CA PRO A 205 6.07 11.75 17.35
C PRO A 205 6.23 12.66 18.57
N LEU A 206 7.15 13.62 18.52
CA LEU A 206 7.23 14.62 19.59
C LEU A 206 6.06 15.60 19.43
N PRO A 207 5.44 16.08 20.53
CA PRO A 207 4.38 17.09 20.45
C PRO A 207 4.80 18.40 19.75
N ALA A 208 6.10 18.68 19.68
CA ALA A 208 6.65 19.82 18.95
C ALA A 208 6.63 19.61 17.41
N ASP A 209 6.70 18.35 16.95
CA ASP A 209 6.72 17.98 15.52
C ASP A 209 5.33 18.06 14.88
N LEU A 210 4.27 18.18 15.70
CA LEU A 210 2.87 18.17 15.29
C LEU A 210 2.24 19.57 15.17
N ARG A 211 3.02 20.64 15.36
CA ARG A 211 2.56 22.04 15.33
C ARG A 211 2.73 22.69 13.97
#